data_AF-A0A2N4XI00-F1
#
_entry.id   AF-A0A2N4XI00-F1
#
_cell.length_a   1.000
_cell.length_b   1.000
_cell.length_c   1.000
_cell.angle_alpha   90.00
_cell.angle_beta   90.00
_cell.angle_gamma   90.00
#
_symmetry.space_group_name_H-M   'P 1'
#
loop_
_entity.id
_entity.type
_entity.pdbx_description
1 polymer ?
#
loop_
_entity_poly.entity_id
_entity_poly.type
_entity_poly.pdbx_seq_one_letter_code
_entity_poly.pdbx_strand_id
1 'polypeptide(L)' 'MSHLSTTYPSQVCPRCQQAFTCLASEINNCACKSILLSDALIAEIGKMYSSCLCIKCLETLKKEQKPASWVNNN' A
#
# COMPACT_ATOMS: atom_id res chain seq x y z
N MET A 1 30.09 -19.98 0.15
CA MET A 1 29.54 -18.84 -0.61
C MET A 1 28.04 -18.83 -0.37
N SER A 2 27.63 -18.17 0.71
CA SER A 2 26.27 -18.15 1.23
C SER A 2 25.46 -17.09 0.49
N HIS A 3 24.80 -17.48 -0.60
CA HIS A 3 23.71 -16.68 -1.16
C HIS A 3 22.48 -16.97 -0.31
N LEU A 4 22.30 -16.19 0.77
CA LEU A 4 21.03 -16.15 1.48
C LEU A 4 19.95 -15.81 0.46
N SER A 5 19.03 -16.76 0.25
CA SER A 5 17.82 -16.53 -0.52
C SER A 5 17.03 -15.42 0.19
N THR A 6 17.09 -14.21 -0.37
CA THR A 6 16.32 -13.05 0.09
C THR A 6 14.83 -13.30 -0.21
N THR A 7 14.22 -14.19 0.55
CA THR A 7 12.77 -14.27 0.68
C THR A 7 12.36 -13.02 1.45
N TYR A 8 12.07 -11.93 0.74
CA TYR A 8 11.46 -10.77 1.36
C TYR A 8 10.23 -11.25 2.14
N PRO A 9 10.02 -10.78 3.37
CA PRO A 9 8.86 -11.17 4.16
C PRO A 9 7.61 -10.84 3.35
N SER A 10 6.88 -11.87 2.92
CA SER A 10 5.60 -11.72 2.25
C SER A 10 4.67 -11.04 3.26
N GLN A 11 4.34 -9.77 3.00
CA GLN A 11 3.36 -9.05 3.80
C GLN A 11 1.99 -9.39 3.24
N VAL A 12 1.01 -9.58 4.12
CA VAL A 12 -0.37 -9.80 3.71
C VAL A 12 -1.06 -8.44 3.69
N CYS A 13 -1.63 -8.08 2.55
CA CYS A 13 -2.37 -6.83 2.41
C CYS A 13 -3.64 -6.89 3.29
N PRO A 14 -3.86 -5.98 4.25
CA PRO A 14 -5.03 -6.02 5.12
C PRO A 14 -6.36 -5.80 4.37
N ARG A 15 -6.31 -5.21 3.17
CA ARG A 15 -7.50 -4.94 2.34
C ARG A 15 -7.95 -6.14 1.51
N CYS A 16 -7.04 -6.78 0.78
CA CYS A 16 -7.38 -7.90 -0.11
C CYS A 16 -6.89 -9.27 0.39
N GLN A 17 -6.19 -9.30 1.52
CA GLN A 17 -5.58 -10.51 2.11
C GLN A 17 -4.62 -11.26 1.16
N GLN A 18 -4.15 -10.61 0.10
CA GLN A 18 -3.12 -11.19 -0.76
C GLN A 18 -1.73 -11.00 -0.16
N ALA A 19 -0.94 -12.07 -0.21
CA ALA A 19 0.49 -12.00 0.02
C ALA A 19 1.14 -11.17 -1.09
N PHE A 20 1.93 -10.17 -0.70
CA PHE A 20 2.71 -9.33 -1.60
C PHE A 20 4.08 -9.05 -1.00
N THR A 21 5.03 -8.75 -1.87
CA THR A 21 6.36 -8.33 -1.46
C THR A 21 6.32 -6.85 -1.12
N CYS A 22 6.39 -6.53 0.18
CA CYS A 22 6.51 -5.15 0.61
C CYS A 22 7.99 -4.75 0.62
N LEU A 23 8.36 -3.85 -0.29
CA LEU A 23 9.69 -3.25 -0.36
C LEU A 23 9.75 -1.96 0.48
N ALA A 24 9.13 -1.93 1.67
CA ALA A 24 9.16 -0.73 2.53
C ALA A 24 10.61 -0.34 2.91
N SER A 25 11.47 -1.34 3.13
CA SER A 25 12.92 -1.13 3.35
C SER A 25 13.62 -0.45 2.17
N GLU A 26 13.05 -0.57 0.97
CA GLU A 26 13.51 0.10 -0.25
C GLU A 26 12.37 0.92 -0.83
N ILE A 27 11.91 1.94 -0.09
CA ILE A 27 10.80 2.80 -0.52
C ILE A 27 10.98 3.38 -1.94
N ASN A 28 12.23 3.54 -2.39
CA ASN A 28 12.56 3.96 -3.76
C ASN A 28 12.20 2.91 -4.83
N ASN A 29 12.23 1.62 -4.48
CA ASN A 29 11.82 0.49 -5.32
C ASN A 29 10.40 0.01 -5.00
N CYS A 30 9.73 0.59 -4.00
CA CYS A 30 8.35 0.24 -3.68
C CYS A 30 7.42 0.62 -4.84
N ALA A 31 6.62 -0.35 -5.29
CA ALA A 31 5.57 -0.11 -6.28
C ALA A 31 4.61 1.03 -5.85
N CYS A 32 4.42 1.21 -4.54
CA CYS A 32 3.65 2.31 -3.96
C CYS A 32 4.14 3.71 -4.38
N LYS A 33 5.44 3.88 -4.65
CA LYS A 33 6.03 5.14 -5.14
C LYS A 33 5.97 5.27 -6.67
N SER A 34 5.85 4.14 -7.37
CA SER A 34 5.73 4.10 -8.84
C SER A 34 4.36 4.64 -9.30
N ILE A 35 3.32 4.49 -8.46
CA ILE A 35 2.02 5.08 -8.73
C ILE A 35 1.94 6.51 -8.21
N LEU A 36 1.48 7.41 -9.07
CA LEU A 36 1.17 8.78 -8.68
C LEU A 36 -0.15 8.79 -7.89
N LEU A 37 -0.05 8.89 -6.56
CA LEU A 37 -1.15 9.13 -5.63
C LEU A 37 -1.07 10.59 -5.18
N SER A 38 -2.20 11.28 -5.11
CA SER A 38 -2.25 12.63 -4.55
C SER A 38 -1.95 12.61 -3.06
N ASP A 39 -1.27 13.63 -2.53
CA ASP A 39 -0.93 13.73 -1.10
C ASP A 39 -2.14 13.58 -0.18
N ALA A 40 -3.29 14.14 -0.58
CA ALA A 40 -4.56 13.97 0.14
C ALA A 40 -4.96 12.49 0.29
N LEU A 41 -4.85 11.72 -0.79
CA LEU A 41 -5.17 10.29 -0.80
C LEU A 41 -4.16 9.48 0.02
N ILE A 42 -2.87 9.83 -0.03
CA ILE A 42 -1.83 9.18 0.80
C ILE A 42 -2.12 9.46 2.28
N ALA A 43 -2.45 10.69 2.64
CA ALA A 43 -2.79 11.06 4.01
C ALA A 43 -4.06 10.35 4.51
N GLU A 44 -5.09 10.19 3.67
CA GLU A 44 -6.28 9.39 4.00
C GLU A 44 -5.93 7.91 4.23
N ILE A 45 -5.17 7.31 3.30
CA ILE A 45 -4.75 5.91 3.40
C ILE A 45 -3.93 5.69 4.68
N GLY A 46 -3.02 6.60 5.02
CA GLY A 46 -2.22 6.51 6.24
C GLY A 46 -3.04 6.65 7.53
N LYS A 47 -4.20 7.31 7.49
CA LYS A 47 -5.14 7.38 8.62
C LYS A 47 -5.97 6.11 8.77
N MET A 48 -6.40 5.51 7.66
CA MET A 48 -7.25 4.31 7.67
C MET A 48 -6.45 3.00 7.80
N TYR A 49 -5.22 2.98 7.28
CA TYR A 49 -4.38 1.80 7.22
C TYR A 49 -2.99 2.11 7.78
N SER A 50 -2.68 1.52 8.94
CA SER A 50 -1.34 1.62 9.56
C SER A 50 -0.30 0.67 8.95
N SER A 51 -0.71 -0.17 7.99
CA SER A 51 0.13 -1.19 7.36
C SER A 51 0.18 -1.01 5.84
N CYS A 52 1.23 -1.55 5.22
CA CYS A 52 1.43 -1.44 3.78
C CYS A 52 0.32 -2.16 2.99
N LEU A 53 -0.19 -1.48 1.96
CA LEU A 53 -1.14 -2.03 0.99
C LEU A 53 -0.40 -2.47 -0.27
N CYS A 54 -0.92 -3.50 -0.93
CA CYS A 54 -0.38 -3.93 -2.22
C CYS A 54 -0.70 -2.92 -3.33
N ILE A 55 0.09 -2.94 -4.40
CA ILE A 55 -0.08 -2.01 -5.53
C ILE A 55 -1.47 -2.07 -6.15
N LYS A 56 -2.05 -3.28 -6.27
CA LYS A 56 -3.40 -3.47 -6.79
C LYS A 56 -4.45 -2.73 -5.95
N CYS A 57 -4.35 -2.82 -4.62
CA CYS A 57 -5.26 -2.10 -3.73
C CYS A 57 -5.11 -0.59 -3.85
N LEU A 58 -3.87 -0.10 -3.96
CA LEU A 58 -3.61 1.33 -4.16
C LEU A 58 -4.12 1.82 -5.53
N GLU A 59 -3.96 1.03 -6.59
CA GLU A 59 -4.53 1.33 -7.91
C GLU A 59 -6.06 1.28 -7.89
N THR A 60 -6.66 0.32 -7.20
CA THR A 60 -8.11 0.26 -7.01
C THR A 60 -8.59 1.49 -6.25
N LEU A 61 -7.95 1.88 -5.14
CA LEU A 61 -8.26 3.11 -4.40
C LEU A 61 -8.11 4.36 -5.28
N LYS A 62 -7.06 4.40 -6.10
CA LYS A 62 -6.84 5.45 -7.10
C LYS A 62 -7.87 5.43 -8.22
N LYS A 63 -8.42 4.29 -8.62
CA LYS A 63 -9.52 4.24 -9.60
C LYS A 63 -10.85 4.59 -8.95
N GLU A 64 -11.01 4.18 -7.71
CA GLU A 64 -12.22 4.38 -6.93
C GLU A 64 -12.37 5.84 -6.51
N GLN A 65 -11.28 6.64 -6.41
CA GLN A 65 -11.20 8.05 -5.95
C GLN A 65 -12.56 8.64 -5.55
N LYS A 66 -13.17 8.04 -4.53
CA LYS A 66 -14.21 8.64 -3.73
C LYS A 66 -13.39 9.14 -2.55
N PRO A 67 -12.82 10.37 -2.64
CA PRO A 67 -12.28 11.00 -1.43
C PRO A 67 -13.38 10.92 -0.40
N ALA A 68 -13.06 10.52 0.82
CA ALA A 68 -13.99 10.12 1.87
C ALA A 68 -15.30 10.95 1.96
N SER A 69 -16.28 10.68 1.08
CA SER A 69 -17.68 11.01 1.30
C SER A 69 -18.35 9.97 2.22
N TRP A 70 -17.52 9.17 2.89
CA TRP A 70 -17.89 8.24 3.95
C TRP A 70 -16.89 8.29 5.12
N VAL A 71 -16.43 9.48 5.52
CA VAL A 71 -16.15 9.76 6.93
C VAL A 71 -17.29 10.65 7.40
N ASN A 72 -18.42 10.01 7.64
CA ASN A 72 -19.55 10.59 8.34
C ASN A 72 -19.62 9.81 9.67
N ASN A 73 -19.45 10.52 10.79
CA ASN A 73 -19.77 10.18 12.19
C ASN A 73 -18.60 10.60 13.09
N ASN A 74 -18.74 11.49 14.06
CA ASN A 74 -19.91 12.17 14.67
C ASN A 74 -19.37 13.33 15.50
#